data_AF-A0A1G2UA19-F1
#
_entry.id   AF-A0A1G2UA19-F1
#
_cell.length_a   1.000
_cell.length_b   1.000
_cell.length_c   1.000
_cell.angle_alpha   90.00
_cell.angle_beta   90.00
_cell.angle_gamma   90.00
#
_symmetry.space_group_name_H-M   'P 1'
#
loop_
_entity.id
_entity.type
_entity.pdbx_description
1 polymer ?
#
loop_
_entity_poly.entity_id
_entity_poly.type
_entity_poly.pdbx_seq_one_letter_code
_entity_poly.pdbx_strand_id
1 'polypeptide(L)'
;MTATVIALQGELGSGKTYFVQNFAKIAGVEEQVTSPTFVIMNFYGIDWQGFKKLVHIDAYRIEREEELINLGWQDLVEDPENIIFIEWPENVPGLIPEDAKRIHFKHG
;
A
#
# COMPACT_ATOMS: atom_id res chain seq x y z
N MET A 1 -13.36 0.42 13.49
CA MET A 1 -13.01 -0.08 12.14
C MET A 1 -11.60 0.37 11.88
N THR A 2 -10.77 -0.48 11.29
CA THR A 2 -9.38 -0.19 10.92
C THR A 2 -9.30 0.14 9.44
N ALA A 3 -8.15 0.62 8.98
CA ALA A 3 -7.86 0.85 7.57
C ALA A 3 -8.11 -0.42 6.73
N THR A 4 -8.48 -0.22 5.46
CA THR A 4 -8.51 -1.32 4.50
C THR A 4 -7.10 -1.54 3.95
N VAL A 5 -6.49 -2.68 4.26
CA VAL A 5 -5.16 -3.05 3.76
C VAL A 5 -5.25 -4.02 2.59
N ILE A 6 -4.61 -3.67 1.47
CA ILE A 6 -4.45 -4.49 0.28
C ILE A 6 -2.97 -4.82 0.10
N ALA A 7 -2.65 -6.10 0.30
CA ALA A 7 -1.32 -6.67 0.21
C ALA A 7 -1.07 -7.19 -1.22
N LEU A 8 -0.13 -6.57 -1.94
CA LEU A 8 0.19 -6.85 -3.34
C LEU A 8 1.48 -7.67 -3.44
N GLN A 9 1.35 -8.93 -3.83
CA GLN A 9 2.46 -9.89 -3.94
C GLN A 9 2.73 -10.27 -5.39
N GLY A 10 3.98 -10.53 -5.73
CA GLY A 10 4.36 -11.03 -7.05
C GLY A 10 5.74 -10.53 -7.47
N GLU A 11 6.25 -11.05 -8.56
CA GLU A 11 7.61 -10.78 -9.02
C GLU A 11 7.84 -9.30 -9.41
N LEU A 12 9.11 -8.92 -9.55
CA LEU A 12 9.46 -7.59 -10.06
C LEU A 12 8.86 -7.40 -11.46
N GLY A 13 8.24 -6.24 -11.70
CA GLY A 13 7.58 -5.96 -12.97
C GLY A 13 6.22 -6.64 -13.17
N SER A 14 5.68 -7.38 -12.19
CA SER A 14 4.37 -8.06 -12.27
C SER A 14 3.14 -7.16 -12.38
N GLY A 15 3.32 -5.84 -12.30
CA GLY A 15 2.24 -4.86 -12.42
C GLY A 15 1.63 -4.38 -11.10
N LYS A 16 2.23 -4.70 -9.94
CA LYS A 16 1.79 -4.21 -8.61
C LYS A 16 1.63 -2.68 -8.58
N THR A 17 2.67 -1.92 -8.89
CA THR A 17 2.61 -0.46 -8.96
C THR A 17 1.57 0.03 -9.99
N TYR A 18 1.48 -0.62 -11.14
CA TYR A 18 0.51 -0.27 -12.18
C TYR A 18 -0.94 -0.43 -11.69
N PHE A 19 -1.21 -1.47 -10.88
CA PHE A 19 -2.49 -1.64 -10.22
C PHE A 19 -2.82 -0.46 -9.30
N VAL A 20 -1.88 -0.04 -8.44
CA VAL A 20 -2.08 1.11 -7.54
C VAL A 20 -2.31 2.40 -8.32
N GLN A 21 -1.54 2.64 -9.38
CA GLN A 21 -1.70 3.81 -10.25
C GLN A 21 -3.11 3.89 -10.85
N ASN A 22 -3.63 2.79 -11.37
CA ASN A 22 -4.97 2.76 -11.97
C ASN A 22 -6.06 2.90 -10.91
N PHE A 23 -5.89 2.26 -9.74
CA PHE A 23 -6.81 2.43 -8.63
C PHE A 23 -6.86 3.90 -8.18
N ALA A 24 -5.70 4.53 -7.95
CA ALA A 24 -5.60 5.92 -7.52
C ALA A 24 -6.27 6.87 -8.52
N LYS A 25 -6.08 6.64 -9.82
CA LYS A 25 -6.76 7.41 -10.88
C LYS A 25 -8.29 7.28 -10.79
N ILE A 26 -8.81 6.08 -10.55
CA ILE A 26 -10.26 5.85 -10.35
C ILE A 26 -10.75 6.52 -9.06
N ALA A 27 -9.91 6.57 -8.04
CA ALA A 27 -10.19 7.21 -6.75
C ALA A 27 -10.03 8.75 -6.77
N GLY A 28 -9.71 9.35 -7.92
CA GLY A 28 -9.65 10.80 -8.10
C GLY A 28 -8.29 11.44 -7.87
N VAL A 29 -7.21 10.67 -7.75
CA VAL A 29 -5.85 11.22 -7.69
C VAL A 29 -5.47 11.82 -9.04
N GLU A 30 -5.21 13.13 -9.08
CA GLU A 30 -4.81 13.85 -10.29
C GLU A 30 -3.30 13.88 -10.51
N GLU A 31 -2.53 13.74 -9.44
CA GLU A 31 -1.06 13.73 -9.49
C GLU A 31 -0.49 12.39 -9.95
N GLN A 32 0.79 12.41 -10.31
CA GLN A 32 1.46 11.20 -10.77
C GLN A 32 1.73 10.24 -9.61
N VAL A 33 1.08 9.07 -9.64
CA VAL A 33 1.39 7.98 -8.72
C VAL A 33 2.61 7.21 -9.23
N THR A 34 3.64 7.11 -8.38
CA THR A 34 4.91 6.43 -8.70
C THR A 34 5.22 5.42 -7.61
N SER A 35 6.03 4.40 -7.94
CA SER A 35 6.45 3.46 -6.91
C SER A 35 7.28 4.19 -5.84
N PRO A 36 6.91 4.09 -4.55
CA PRO A 36 7.64 4.72 -3.46
C PRO A 36 8.92 3.96 -3.08
N THR A 37 9.51 3.12 -3.93
CA THR A 37 10.66 2.25 -3.59
C THR A 37 11.81 2.93 -2.81
N PHE A 38 12.09 4.22 -3.06
CA PHE A 38 13.12 4.97 -2.33
C PHE A 38 12.63 5.73 -1.09
N VAL A 39 11.37 6.18 -1.11
CA VAL A 39 10.76 6.94 0.00
C VAL A 39 9.94 6.06 0.93
N ILE A 40 9.82 4.77 0.59
CA ILE A 40 9.04 3.70 1.21
C ILE A 40 7.52 3.92 1.15
N MET A 41 7.06 5.15 1.32
CA MET A 41 5.63 5.48 1.39
C MET A 41 5.30 6.80 0.67
N ASN A 42 4.19 6.79 -0.07
CA ASN A 42 3.54 7.97 -0.64
C ASN A 42 2.09 8.07 -0.13
N PHE A 43 1.59 9.30 -0.03
CA PHE A 43 0.22 9.59 0.40
C PHE A 43 -0.51 10.39 -0.68
N TYR A 44 -1.77 10.01 -0.92
CA TYR A 44 -2.62 10.68 -1.89
C TYR A 44 -3.99 10.94 -1.29
N GLY A 45 -4.47 12.18 -1.40
CA GLY A 45 -5.84 12.53 -1.03
C GLY A 45 -6.81 11.93 -2.04
N ILE A 46 -7.87 11.29 -1.55
CA ILE A 46 -8.93 10.70 -2.39
C ILE A 46 -10.31 11.03 -1.81
N ASP A 47 -11.35 10.92 -2.63
CA ASP A 47 -12.73 10.91 -2.16
C ASP A 47 -13.49 9.77 -2.86
N TRP A 48 -13.31 8.55 -2.33
CA TRP A 48 -13.80 7.34 -2.98
C TRP A 48 -14.37 6.37 -1.95
N GLN A 49 -15.68 6.07 -2.06
CA GLN A 49 -16.39 5.13 -1.18
C GLN A 49 -16.18 5.36 0.33
N GLY A 50 -16.02 6.61 0.75
CA GLY A 50 -15.79 6.98 2.15
C GLY A 50 -14.31 7.00 2.57
N PHE A 51 -13.39 6.51 1.74
CA PHE A 51 -11.96 6.67 1.99
C PHE A 51 -11.51 8.09 1.65
N LYS A 52 -10.60 8.62 2.47
CA LYS A 52 -10.04 9.98 2.34
C LYS A 52 -8.57 10.00 1.98
N LYS A 53 -7.87 8.88 2.13
CA LYS A 53 -6.44 8.79 1.86
C LYS A 53 -6.07 7.43 1.30
N LEU A 54 -5.35 7.45 0.18
CA LEU A 54 -4.62 6.31 -0.34
C LEU A 54 -3.19 6.37 0.19
N VAL A 55 -2.76 5.30 0.85
CA VAL A 55 -1.38 5.12 1.31
C VAL A 55 -0.75 4.06 0.43
N HIS A 56 0.28 4.42 -0.33
CA HIS A 56 1.03 3.48 -1.16
C HIS A 56 2.37 3.21 -0.49
N ILE A 57 2.61 1.95 -0.11
CA ILE A 57 3.83 1.47 0.51
C ILE A 57 4.51 0.48 -0.43
N ASP A 58 5.83 0.61 -0.57
CA ASP A 58 6.67 -0.37 -1.23
C ASP A 58 7.72 -0.89 -0.24
N ALA A 59 7.51 -2.10 0.27
CA ALA A 59 8.38 -2.73 1.25
C ALA A 59 9.60 -3.45 0.63
N TYR A 60 9.85 -3.30 -0.68
CA TYR A 60 10.92 -4.03 -1.38
C TYR A 60 12.30 -3.89 -0.73
N ARG A 61 12.59 -2.74 -0.11
CA ARG A 61 13.87 -2.41 0.52
C ARG A 61 13.85 -2.40 2.04
N ILE A 62 12.72 -2.75 2.66
CA ILE A 62 12.64 -2.83 4.10
C ILE A 62 13.37 -4.09 4.55
N GLU A 63 14.42 -3.93 5.36
CA GLU A 63 15.18 -5.04 5.92
C GLU A 63 14.59 -5.49 7.26
N ARG A 64 13.98 -4.55 7.99
CA ARG A 64 13.38 -4.81 9.31
C ARG A 64 12.04 -4.10 9.48
N GLU A 65 11.07 -4.79 10.08
CA GLU A 65 9.71 -4.27 10.31
C GLU A 65 9.69 -2.97 11.12
N GLU A 66 10.66 -2.77 12.02
CA GLU A 66 10.77 -1.54 12.80
C GLU A 66 10.92 -0.28 11.94
N GLU A 67 11.45 -0.40 10.72
CA GLU A 67 11.54 0.72 9.78
C GLU A 67 10.15 1.24 9.41
N LEU A 68 9.20 0.34 9.11
CA LEU A 68 7.83 0.74 8.78
C LEU A 68 7.05 1.19 10.02
N ILE A 69 7.29 0.57 11.18
CA ILE A 69 6.74 1.02 12.46
C ILE A 69 7.13 2.46 12.74
N ASN A 70 8.42 2.80 12.57
CA ASN A 70 8.93 4.16 12.80
C ASN A 70 8.37 5.19 11.80
N LEU A 71 7.85 4.75 10.66
CA LEU A 71 7.15 5.59 9.67
C LEU A 71 5.66 5.78 10.01
N GLY A 72 5.20 5.33 11.19
CA GLY A 72 3.83 5.55 11.66
C GLY A 72 2.84 4.49 11.20
N TRP A 73 3.29 3.25 10.94
CA TRP A 73 2.42 2.14 10.53
C TRP A 73 1.15 1.99 11.39
N GLN A 74 1.28 2.05 12.70
CA GLN A 74 0.16 1.90 13.64
C GLN A 74 -0.93 2.95 13.39
N ASP A 75 -0.56 4.23 13.32
CA ASP A 75 -1.52 5.32 13.09
C ASP A 75 -2.24 5.15 11.74
N LEU A 76 -1.53 4.65 10.73
CA LEU A 76 -2.11 4.44 9.40
C LEU A 76 -3.13 3.32 9.39
N VAL A 77 -2.86 2.21 10.08
CA VAL A 77 -3.77 1.04 10.13
C VAL A 77 -4.95 1.28 11.06
N GLU A 78 -4.81 2.10 12.10
CA GLU A 78 -5.90 2.43 13.02
C GLU A 78 -6.96 3.35 12.41
N ASP A 79 -6.60 4.12 11.38
CA ASP A 79 -7.51 5.07 10.72
C ASP A 79 -8.39 4.39 9.65
N PRO A 80 -9.72 4.28 9.87
CA PRO A 80 -10.64 3.63 8.92
C PRO A 80 -10.83 4.41 7.62
N GLU A 81 -10.44 5.68 7.53
CA GLU A 81 -10.54 6.47 6.31
C GLU A 81 -9.37 6.21 5.35
N ASN A 82 -8.39 5.41 5.76
CA ASN A 82 -7.26 4.99 4.94
C ASN A 82 -7.57 3.72 4.12
N ILE A 83 -7.14 3.75 2.86
CA ILE A 83 -6.93 2.57 2.04
C ILE A 83 -5.44 2.42 1.76
N ILE A 84 -4.86 1.31 2.20
CA ILE A 84 -3.42 1.07 2.16
C ILE A 84 -3.11 0.00 1.12
N PHE A 85 -2.31 0.35 0.12
CA PHE A 85 -1.70 -0.61 -0.80
C PHE A 85 -0.26 -0.84 -0.38
N ILE A 86 0.09 -2.09 -0.04
CA ILE A 86 1.45 -2.47 0.31
C ILE A 86 2.00 -3.49 -0.68
N GLU A 87 3.02 -3.08 -1.44
CA GLU A 87 3.81 -3.97 -2.27
C GLU A 87 4.86 -4.72 -1.43
N TRP A 88 5.14 -5.97 -1.81
CA TRP A 88 6.10 -6.85 -1.12
C TRP A 88 5.79 -7.06 0.39
N PRO A 89 4.54 -7.38 0.75
CA PRO A 89 4.13 -7.59 2.15
C PRO A 89 4.90 -8.72 2.84
N GLU A 90 5.52 -9.64 2.09
CA GLU A 90 6.42 -10.68 2.60
C GLU A 90 7.69 -10.16 3.28
N ASN A 91 8.07 -8.91 3.06
CA ASN A 91 9.20 -8.27 3.76
C ASN A 91 8.81 -7.71 5.13
N VAL A 92 7.50 -7.61 5.42
CA VAL A 92 6.97 -7.13 6.71
C VAL A 92 5.81 -8.00 7.22
N PRO A 93 5.96 -9.34 7.24
CA PRO A 93 4.85 -10.27 7.43
C PRO A 93 4.11 -10.10 8.77
N GLY A 94 4.80 -9.69 9.84
CA GLY A 94 4.25 -9.45 11.17
C GLY A 94 3.43 -8.17 11.28
N LEU A 95 3.57 -7.25 10.32
CA LEU A 95 2.80 -6.01 10.28
C LEU A 95 1.48 -6.14 9.53
N ILE A 96 1.36 -7.11 8.63
CA ILE A 96 0.18 -7.26 7.77
C ILE A 96 -1.02 -7.78 8.59
N PRO A 97 -2.15 -7.05 8.64
CA PRO A 97 -3.34 -7.51 9.35
C PRO A 97 -3.87 -8.84 8.81
N GLU A 98 -4.46 -9.66 9.68
CA GLU A 98 -5.03 -10.96 9.28
C GLU A 98 -6.17 -10.84 8.27
N ASP A 99 -6.93 -9.74 8.32
CA ASP A 99 -8.08 -9.46 7.46
C ASP A 99 -7.71 -8.74 6.15
N ALA A 100 -6.42 -8.46 5.94
CA ALA A 100 -5.90 -7.81 4.75
C ALA A 100 -6.27 -8.56 3.47
N LYS A 101 -6.64 -7.82 2.43
CA LYS A 101 -6.96 -8.39 1.12
C LYS A 101 -5.67 -8.66 0.36
N ARG A 102 -5.44 -9.91 -0.02
CA ARG A 102 -4.21 -10.33 -0.70
C ARG A 102 -4.46 -10.50 -2.19
N ILE A 103 -3.66 -9.82 -3.01
CA ILE A 103 -3.65 -9.97 -4.47
C ILE A 103 -2.28 -10.50 -4.88
N HIS A 104 -2.28 -11.64 -5.56
CA HIS A 104 -1.06 -12.26 -6.07
C HIS A 104 -0.98 -12.10 -7.59
N PHE A 105 0.02 -11.37 -8.06
CA PHE A 105 0.31 -11.11 -9.45
C PHE A 105 1.25 -12.19 -9.98
N LYS A 106 0.87 -12.81 -11.10
CA LYS A 106 1.71 -13.77 -11.83
C LYS A 106 2.00 -13.22 -13.21
N HIS A 107 3.25 -13.32 -13.63
CA HIS A 107 3.63 -13.19 -15.04
C HIS A 107 3.63 -14.57 -15.70
N GLY A 108 3.23 -14.61 -16.97
CA GLY A 108 3.22 -15.80 -17.82
C GLY A 108 4.22 -15.69 -18.96
#